data_AF-A0A6A6DMX0-F1
#
_entry.id   AF-A0A6A6DMX0-F1
#
_cell.length_a   1.000
_cell.length_b   1.000
_cell.length_c   1.000
_cell.angle_alpha   90.00
_cell.angle_beta   90.00
_cell.angle_gamma   90.00
#
_symmetry.space_group_name_H-M   'P 1'
#
loop_
_entity.id
_entity.type
_entity.pdbx_description
1 polymer ?
#
loop_
_entity_poly.entity_id
_entity_poly.type
_entity_poly.pdbx_seq_one_letter_code
_entity_poly.pdbx_strand_id
1 'polypeptide(L)' 'EEIFGPLAAYVIMQNDDKTVKIANSTGYGLSATSFTKNVRKRLAITKRLESE' A
#
# COMPACT_ATOMS: atom_id res chain seq x y z
N GLU A 1 7.51 -13.12 1.20
CA GLU A 1 8.92 -13.14 1.59
C GLU A 1 9.24 -11.78 2.17
N GLU A 2 9.57 -11.73 3.45
CA GLU A 2 9.82 -10.49 4.17
C GLU A 2 11.33 -10.22 4.18
N ILE A 3 11.74 -9.05 3.67
CA ILE A 3 13.14 -8.71 3.51
C ILE A 3 13.57 -7.88 4.73
N PHE A 4 14.23 -8.52 5.69
CA PHE A 4 14.78 -7.88 6.90
C PHE A 4 16.15 -7.21 6.65
N GLY A 5 16.32 -6.59 5.48
CA GLY A 5 17.54 -5.87 5.08
C GLY A 5 17.22 -4.45 4.62
N PRO A 6 18.23 -3.57 4.42
CA PRO A 6 18.02 -2.18 4.00
C PRO A 6 17.65 -2.09 2.51
N LEU A 7 16.48 -2.63 2.15
CA LEU A 7 15.97 -2.67 0.79
C LEU A 7 14.64 -1.93 0.70
N ALA A 8 14.61 -0.89 -0.13
CA ALA A 8 13.36 -0.21 -0.50
C ALA A 8 12.91 -0.72 -1.87
N ALA A 9 11.94 -1.63 -1.90
CA ALA A 9 11.28 -2.03 -3.13
C ALA A 9 10.25 -0.96 -3.53
N TYR A 10 10.26 -0.52 -4.78
CA TYR A 10 9.24 0.37 -5.33
C TYR A 10 8.60 -0.26 -6.55
N VAL A 11 7.30 0.00 -6.73
CA VAL A 11 6.54 -0.53 -7.86
C VAL A 11 5.72 0.61 -8.46
N ILE A 12 5.88 0.85 -9.75
CA ILE A 12 5.12 1.87 -10.48
C ILE A 12 3.79 1.24 -10.93
N MET A 13 2.68 1.87 -10.52
CA MET A 13 1.34 1.44 -10.87
C MET A 13 0.58 2.57 -11.54
N GLN A 14 -0.17 2.24 -12.60
CA GLN A 14 -0.94 3.21 -13.38
C GLN A 14 -2.38 3.39 -12.88
N ASN A 15 -2.88 2.47 -12.04
CA ASN A 15 -4.26 2.47 -11.57
C ASN A 15 -4.33 2.15 -10.08
N ASP A 16 -5.05 3.00 -9.34
CA ASP A 16 -5.27 2.88 -7.90
C ASP A 16 -5.88 1.52 -7.50
N ASP A 17 -6.77 0.94 -8.31
CA ASP A 17 -7.41 -0.36 -7.99
C ASP A 17 -6.43 -1.53 -8.05
N LYS A 18 -5.49 -1.50 -9.01
CA LYS A 18 -4.41 -2.48 -9.06
C LYS A 18 -3.45 -2.29 -7.90
N THR A 19 -3.15 -1.03 -7.54
CA THR A 19 -2.29 -0.71 -6.39
C THR A 19 -2.84 -1.29 -5.10
N VAL A 20 -4.12 -1.07 -4.80
CA VAL A 20 -4.76 -1.60 -3.58
C VAL A 20 -4.76 -3.13 -3.56
N LYS A 21 -5.08 -3.78 -4.68
CA LYS A 21 -5.03 -5.26 -4.76
C LYS A 21 -3.65 -5.83 -4.49
N ILE A 22 -2.61 -5.19 -5.01
CA ILE A 22 -1.22 -5.63 -4.79
C ILE A 22 -0.79 -5.35 -3.35
N ALA A 23 -1.14 -4.19 -2.80
CA ALA A 23 -0.87 -3.85 -1.40
C ALA A 23 -1.51 -4.85 -0.42
N ASN A 24 -2.74 -5.29 -0.69
CA ASN A 24 -3.43 -6.30 0.13
C ASN A 24 -2.98 -7.74 -0.16
N SER A 25 -2.29 -8.00 -1.28
CA SER A 25 -1.82 -9.35 -1.64
C SER A 25 -0.59 -9.79 -0.83
N THR A 26 0.02 -8.89 -0.06
CA THR A 26 1.13 -9.22 0.82
C THR A 26 0.60 -9.79 2.13
N GLY A 27 0.87 -11.06 2.44
CA GLY A 27 0.48 -11.70 3.71
C GLY A 27 1.18 -11.18 4.97
N TYR A 28 1.91 -10.06 4.87
CA TYR A 28 2.64 -9.39 5.94
C TYR A 28 2.14 -7.94 6.01
N GLY A 29 1.09 -7.71 6.79
CA GLY A 29 0.38 -6.42 6.86
C GLY A 29 0.68 -5.62 8.13
N LEU A 30 1.96 -5.43 8.47
CA LEU A 30 2.37 -4.83 9.76
C LEU A 30 2.09 -3.32 9.87
N SER A 31 2.12 -2.59 8.75
CA SER A 31 1.80 -1.16 8.67
C SER A 31 1.76 -0.69 7.22
N ALA A 32 0.78 0.13 6.85
CA ALA A 32 0.69 0.77 5.54
C ALA A 32 0.50 2.28 5.67
N THR A 33 1.27 3.06 4.89
CA THR A 33 1.19 4.52 4.88
C THR A 33 0.93 5.03 3.45
N SER A 34 -0.01 5.97 3.30
CA SER A 34 -0.33 6.60 2.01
C SER A 34 0.02 8.09 2.00
N PHE A 35 0.74 8.53 0.98
CA PHE A 35 1.12 9.94 0.78
C PHE A 35 0.34 10.52 -0.40
N THR A 36 -0.50 11.52 -0.13
CA THR A 36 -1.23 12.23 -1.19
C THR A 36 -1.65 13.62 -0.72
N LYS A 37 -1.73 14.58 -1.65
CA LYS A 37 -2.27 15.93 -1.39
C LYS A 37 -3.80 15.94 -1.31
N ASN A 38 -4.49 14.90 -1.78
CA ASN A 38 -5.94 14.82 -1.78
C ASN A 38 -6.46 13.99 -0.60
N VAL A 39 -7.02 14.67 0.39
CA VAL A 39 -7.50 14.06 1.64
C VAL A 39 -8.63 13.05 1.41
N ARG A 40 -9.55 13.31 0.46
CA ARG A 40 -10.65 12.38 0.14
C ARG A 40 -10.12 11.09 -0.47
N LYS A 41 -9.15 11.21 -1.38
CA LYS A 41 -8.48 10.06 -2.01
C LYS A 41 -7.71 9.25 -0.96
N ARG A 42 -7.02 9.92 -0.03
CA ARG A 42 -6.33 9.27 1.09
C ARG A 42 -7.27 8.40 1.91
N LEU A 43 -8.39 8.97 2.36
CA LEU A 43 -9.36 8.25 3.21
C LEU A 43 -9.97 7.05 2.49
N ALA A 44 -10.28 7.19 1.19
CA ALA A 44 -10.82 6.11 0.39
C ALA A 44 -9.82 4.95 0.20
N ILE A 45 -8.53 5.26 0.01
CA ILE A 45 -7.47 4.25 -0.13
C ILE A 45 -7.17 3.59 1.20
N THR A 46 -7.00 4.36 2.29
CA THR A 46 -6.73 3.80 3.62
C THR A 46 -7.83 2.86 4.10
N LYS A 47 -9.11 3.15 3.81
CA LYS A 47 -10.22 2.23 4.14
C LYS A 47 -10.18 0.90 3.37
N ARG A 48 -9.45 0.83 2.26
CA ARG A 48 -9.36 -0.36 1.42
C ARG A 48 -8.08 -1.16 1.66
N LEU A 49 -7.13 -0.60 2.41
CA LEU A 49 -5.90 -1.30 2.79
C LEU A 49 -6.21 -2.27 3.93
N GLU A 50 -5.79 -3.51 3.77
CA GLU A 50 -5.88 -4.56 4.79
C GLU A 50 -4.53 -4.62 5.50
N SER A 51 -4.47 -4.04 6.70
CA SER A 51 -3.28 -4.02 7.57
C SER A 51 -3.76 -4.19 9.01
N GLU A 52 -3.07 -5.01 9.81
CA GLU A 52 -3.42 -5.26 11.22
C GLU A 52 -2.79 -4.24 12.18
#